data_AF-A0A549SHE8-F1
#
_entry.id   AF-A0A549SHE8-F1
#
_cell.length_a   1.000
_cell.length_b   1.000
_cell.length_c   1.000
_cell.angle_alpha   90.00
_cell.angle_beta   90.00
_cell.angle_gamma   90.00
#
_symmetry.space_group_name_H-M   'P 1'
#
loop_
_entity.id
_entity.type
_entity.pdbx_description
1 polymer ?
#
loop_
_entity_poly.entity_id
_entity_poly.type
_entity_poly.pdbx_seq_one_letter_code
_entity_poly.pdbx_strand_id
1 'polypeptide(L)'
;MTKRPQTSAAKRNKPARPPISLESARLLCPDDAVATNVAAAFALSVPDFSGIREAHDTLLRRTWTAFDEALNETATKMHFQRVVGTYVASAQGAGRFYSEKLSEARSLTSKLANDARDEDRDAPAGFESKAQRARQFAADLAMQAYALLAAAEGAVEAYLAITGEDWKPYVAHSETESVERKSAAAELGAFG
;
A
#
# COMPACT_ATOMS: atom_id res chain seq x y z
N MET A 1 -25.03 -45.03 -18.60
CA MET A 1 -24.36 -44.13 -17.64
C MET A 1 -23.01 -43.72 -18.19
N THR A 2 -22.92 -42.55 -18.81
CA THR A 2 -21.72 -42.04 -19.49
C THR A 2 -21.04 -41.01 -18.59
N LYS A 3 -19.83 -41.29 -18.08
CA LYS A 3 -19.04 -40.36 -17.26
C LYS A 3 -18.43 -39.27 -18.15
N ARG A 4 -18.73 -38.00 -17.85
CA ARG A 4 -18.05 -36.83 -18.41
C ARG A 4 -16.67 -36.65 -17.75
N PRO A 5 -15.60 -36.35 -18.50
CA PRO A 5 -14.31 -36.02 -17.93
C PRO A 5 -14.33 -34.59 -17.36
N GLN A 6 -13.90 -34.42 -16.10
CA GLN A 6 -13.65 -33.12 -15.50
C GLN A 6 -12.32 -32.57 -16.04
N THR A 7 -12.39 -31.48 -16.79
CA THR A 7 -11.22 -30.68 -17.15
C THR A 7 -10.78 -29.85 -15.94
N SER A 8 -9.64 -30.19 -15.34
CA SER A 8 -9.01 -29.37 -14.30
C SER A 8 -8.51 -28.07 -14.91
N ALA A 9 -9.13 -26.94 -14.57
CA ALA A 9 -8.65 -25.63 -14.99
C ALA A 9 -7.26 -25.36 -14.40
N ALA A 10 -6.27 -25.13 -15.27
CA ALA A 10 -4.93 -24.73 -14.86
C ALA A 10 -5.00 -23.41 -14.06
N LYS A 11 -4.59 -23.45 -12.78
CA LYS A 11 -4.43 -22.25 -11.96
C LYS A 11 -3.36 -21.36 -12.62
N ARG A 12 -3.79 -20.24 -13.21
CA ARG A 12 -2.89 -19.18 -13.67
C ARG A 12 -2.10 -18.69 -12.46
N ASN A 13 -0.82 -19.07 -12.37
CA ASN A 13 0.14 -18.49 -11.43
C ASN A 13 0.29 -17.00 -11.76
N LYS A 14 -0.49 -16.15 -11.09
CA LYS A 14 -0.23 -14.72 -11.06
C LYS A 14 1.09 -14.52 -10.30
N PRO A 15 2.01 -13.69 -10.79
CA PRO A 15 3.23 -13.38 -10.05
C PRO A 15 2.85 -12.85 -8.67
N ALA A 16 3.57 -13.29 -7.63
CA ALA A 16 3.36 -12.86 -6.27
C ALA A 16 3.44 -11.33 -6.23
N ARG A 17 2.43 -10.67 -5.63
CA ARG A 17 2.50 -9.22 -5.42
C ARG A 17 3.73 -8.93 -4.55
N PRO A 18 4.51 -7.89 -4.87
CA PRO A 18 5.64 -7.49 -4.02
C PRO A 18 5.14 -7.31 -2.58
N PRO A 19 5.93 -7.72 -1.58
CA PRO A 19 5.55 -7.55 -0.18
C PRO A 19 5.25 -6.07 0.10
N ILE A 20 4.31 -5.84 1.02
CA ILE A 20 4.07 -4.48 1.52
C ILE A 20 5.33 -3.98 2.22
N SER A 21 5.69 -2.72 2.12
CA SER A 21 6.78 -2.12 2.89
C SER A 21 6.58 -0.62 3.00
N LEU A 22 7.04 -0.02 4.11
CA LEU A 22 6.97 1.43 4.29
C LEU A 22 7.81 2.15 3.23
N GLU A 23 8.96 1.60 2.85
CA GLU A 23 9.80 2.14 1.78
C GLU A 23 9.05 2.19 0.45
N SER A 24 8.34 1.12 0.06
CA SER A 24 7.51 1.13 -1.14
C SER A 24 6.39 2.18 -1.05
N ALA A 25 5.76 2.36 0.11
CA ALA A 25 4.75 3.40 0.30
C ALA A 25 5.36 4.80 0.10
N ARG A 26 6.54 5.09 0.67
CA ARG A 26 7.26 6.36 0.50
C ARG A 26 7.61 6.68 -0.95
N LEU A 27 7.97 5.67 -1.74
CA LEU A 27 8.27 5.85 -3.16
C LEU A 27 7.03 6.14 -4.02
N LEU A 28 5.85 5.69 -3.59
CA LEU A 28 4.61 5.75 -4.36
C LEU A 28 3.72 6.93 -3.97
N CYS A 29 3.71 7.30 -2.69
CA CYS A 29 2.96 8.43 -2.20
C CYS A 29 3.69 9.75 -2.48
N PRO A 30 2.98 10.89 -2.59
CA PRO A 30 3.62 12.20 -2.63
C PRO A 30 4.49 12.45 -1.40
N ASP A 31 5.57 13.21 -1.58
CA ASP A 31 6.29 13.86 -0.49
C ASP A 31 5.72 15.27 -0.22
N ASP A 32 6.24 15.96 0.80
CA ASP A 32 5.79 17.30 1.21
C ASP A 32 5.84 18.31 0.06
N ALA A 33 6.88 18.25 -0.78
CA ALA A 33 7.06 19.17 -1.89
C ALA A 33 6.00 18.92 -2.97
N VAL A 34 5.77 17.66 -3.34
CA VAL A 34 4.72 17.29 -4.30
C VAL A 34 3.33 17.63 -3.73
N ALA A 35 3.06 17.33 -2.47
CA ALA A 35 1.78 17.64 -1.85
C ALA A 35 1.48 19.14 -1.85
N THR A 36 2.47 19.97 -1.48
CA THR A 36 2.35 21.44 -1.50
C THR A 36 2.10 21.96 -2.91
N ASN A 37 2.85 21.46 -3.89
CA ASN A 37 2.70 21.89 -5.28
C ASN A 37 1.33 21.52 -5.87
N VAL A 38 0.86 20.30 -5.62
CA VAL A 38 -0.47 19.85 -6.06
C VAL A 38 -1.56 20.66 -5.38
N ALA A 39 -1.47 20.89 -4.08
CA ALA A 39 -2.44 21.69 -3.34
C ALA A 39 -2.54 23.12 -3.90
N ALA A 40 -1.41 23.77 -4.17
CA ALA A 40 -1.38 25.10 -4.76
C ALA A 40 -1.99 25.11 -6.19
N ALA A 41 -1.64 24.13 -7.03
CA ALA A 41 -2.09 24.08 -8.43
C ALA A 41 -3.59 23.77 -8.58
N PHE A 42 -4.17 23.03 -7.63
CA PHE A 42 -5.56 22.58 -7.68
C PHE A 42 -6.45 23.21 -6.60
N ALA A 43 -5.93 24.22 -5.89
CA ALA A 43 -6.61 24.90 -4.77
C ALA A 43 -7.14 23.95 -3.68
N LEU A 44 -6.34 22.94 -3.33
CA LEU A 44 -6.62 21.98 -2.26
C LEU A 44 -5.93 22.39 -0.95
N SER A 45 -6.38 21.82 0.16
CA SER A 45 -5.66 21.91 1.44
C SER A 45 -4.58 20.84 1.52
N VAL A 46 -3.40 21.21 1.98
CA VAL A 46 -2.36 20.23 2.35
C VAL A 46 -2.79 19.56 3.67
N PRO A 47 -2.84 18.21 3.75
CA PRO A 47 -3.07 17.51 5.01
C PRO A 47 -1.95 17.81 6.04
N ASP A 48 -2.31 17.93 7.32
CA ASP A 48 -1.32 18.04 8.42
C ASP A 48 -0.62 16.69 8.64
N PHE A 49 0.48 16.47 7.91
CA PHE A 49 1.22 15.22 7.95
C PHE A 49 1.76 14.92 9.35
N SER A 50 2.35 15.91 10.01
CA SER A 50 2.87 15.79 11.37
C SER A 50 1.78 15.39 12.37
N GLY A 51 0.65 16.09 12.36
CA GLY A 51 -0.46 15.80 13.28
C GLY A 51 -1.09 14.44 13.03
N ILE A 52 -1.24 14.02 11.76
CA ILE A 52 -1.76 12.68 11.43
C ILE A 52 -0.79 11.60 11.91
N ARG A 53 0.51 11.77 11.68
CA ARG A 53 1.55 10.84 12.14
C ARG A 53 1.54 10.70 13.66
N GLU A 54 1.56 11.82 14.38
CA GLU A 54 1.50 11.84 15.85
C GLU A 54 0.23 11.20 16.40
N ALA A 55 -0.93 11.48 15.78
CA ALA A 55 -2.20 10.91 16.20
C ALA A 55 -2.22 9.37 16.08
N HIS A 56 -1.63 8.81 15.02
CA HIS A 56 -1.58 7.36 14.82
C HIS A 56 -0.55 6.68 15.73
N ASP A 57 0.59 7.31 15.99
CA ASP A 57 1.55 6.83 16.99
C ASP A 57 0.87 6.78 18.39
N THR A 58 0.26 7.89 18.79
CA THR A 58 -0.44 8.03 20.08
C THR A 58 -1.58 7.02 20.21
N LEU A 59 -2.40 6.86 19.17
CA LEU A 59 -3.51 5.90 19.16
C LEU A 59 -3.02 4.48 19.43
N LEU A 60 -1.99 4.01 18.72
CA LEU A 60 -1.52 2.64 18.86
C LEU A 60 -0.88 2.40 20.23
N ARG A 61 -0.09 3.35 20.74
CA ARG A 61 0.46 3.27 22.10
C ARG A 61 -0.64 3.21 23.15
N ARG A 62 -1.68 4.04 23.01
CA ARG A 62 -2.83 4.01 23.92
C ARG A 62 -3.54 2.66 23.88
N THR A 63 -3.76 2.09 22.69
CA THR A 63 -4.36 0.75 22.58
C THR A 63 -3.47 -0.34 23.17
N TRP A 64 -2.14 -0.21 23.05
CA TRP A 64 -1.19 -1.11 23.69
C TRP A 64 -1.29 -1.02 25.21
N THR A 65 -1.27 0.18 25.79
CA THR A 65 -1.41 0.34 27.25
C THR A 65 -2.73 -0.22 27.79
N ALA A 66 -3.79 -0.26 26.98
CA ALA A 66 -5.07 -0.83 27.37
C ALA A 66 -5.05 -2.37 27.47
N PHE A 67 -4.05 -3.04 26.90
CA PHE A 67 -3.85 -4.48 27.13
C PHE A 67 -3.22 -4.78 28.49
N ASP A 68 -2.55 -3.81 29.14
CA ASP A 68 -1.89 -4.00 30.45
C ASP A 68 -1.01 -5.28 30.45
N GLU A 69 -1.22 -6.20 31.38
CA GLU A 69 -0.51 -7.49 31.45
C GLU A 69 -1.19 -8.62 30.64
N ALA A 70 -2.28 -8.34 29.92
CA ALA A 70 -3.07 -9.36 29.24
C ALA A 70 -2.37 -9.98 28.01
N LEU A 71 -1.36 -9.31 27.46
CA LEU A 71 -0.54 -9.83 26.37
C LEU A 71 0.92 -9.98 26.83
N ASN A 72 1.48 -11.18 26.64
CA ASN A 72 2.93 -11.35 26.70
C ASN A 72 3.62 -10.69 25.49
N GLU A 73 4.95 -10.60 25.53
CA GLU A 73 5.76 -9.96 24.49
C GLU A 73 5.51 -10.54 23.09
N THR A 74 5.47 -11.86 22.96
CA THR A 74 5.26 -12.54 21.68
C THR A 74 3.88 -12.24 21.11
N ALA A 75 2.84 -12.28 21.94
CA ALA A 75 1.47 -11.95 21.53
C ALA A 75 1.35 -10.48 21.14
N THR A 76 2.00 -9.57 21.89
CA THR A 76 2.09 -8.14 21.57
C THR A 76 2.73 -7.92 20.20
N LYS A 77 3.92 -8.50 19.96
CA LYS A 77 4.62 -8.40 18.67
C LYS A 77 3.74 -8.91 17.53
N MET A 78 3.17 -10.11 17.65
CA MET A 78 2.31 -10.68 16.61
C MET A 78 1.04 -9.87 16.35
N HIS A 79 0.43 -9.29 17.38
CA HIS A 79 -0.76 -8.45 17.25
C HIS A 79 -0.43 -7.15 16.52
N PHE A 80 0.53 -6.38 17.04
CA PHE A 80 0.90 -5.09 16.47
C PHE A 80 1.58 -5.22 15.11
N GLN A 81 2.27 -6.32 14.82
CA GLN A 81 2.80 -6.63 13.49
C GLN A 81 1.70 -6.63 12.43
N ARG A 82 0.55 -7.23 12.75
CA ARG A 82 -0.61 -7.28 11.85
C ARG A 82 -1.30 -5.92 11.75
N VAL A 83 -1.52 -5.25 12.89
CA VAL A 83 -2.17 -3.93 12.94
C VAL A 83 -1.37 -2.91 12.14
N VAL A 84 -0.06 -2.79 12.37
CA VAL A 84 0.80 -1.85 11.63
C VAL A 84 0.89 -2.22 10.14
N GLY A 85 0.89 -3.52 9.84
CA GLY A 85 0.83 -3.99 8.46
C GLY A 85 -0.40 -3.51 7.67
N THR A 86 -1.54 -3.28 8.32
CA THR A 86 -2.72 -2.74 7.61
C THR A 86 -2.53 -1.28 7.22
N TYR A 87 -1.92 -0.46 8.07
CA TYR A 87 -1.61 0.94 7.75
C TYR A 87 -0.62 1.04 6.60
N VAL A 88 0.48 0.28 6.65
CA VAL A 88 1.48 0.23 5.58
C VAL A 88 0.87 -0.25 4.26
N ALA A 89 0.02 -1.29 4.31
CA ALA A 89 -0.69 -1.78 3.13
C ALA A 89 -1.64 -0.73 2.53
N SER A 90 -2.33 0.03 3.39
CA SER A 90 -3.25 1.09 2.98
C SER A 90 -2.51 2.23 2.28
N ALA A 91 -1.42 2.72 2.87
CA ALA A 91 -0.57 3.76 2.29
C ALA A 91 0.01 3.31 0.93
N GLN A 92 0.61 2.11 0.87
CA GLN A 92 1.17 1.58 -0.37
C GLN A 92 0.09 1.37 -1.44
N GLY A 93 -1.11 0.93 -1.05
CA GLY A 93 -2.26 0.78 -1.94
C GLY A 93 -2.71 2.12 -2.52
N ALA A 94 -2.84 3.13 -1.67
CA ALA A 94 -3.20 4.49 -2.07
C ALA A 94 -2.16 5.12 -3.00
N GLY A 95 -0.87 4.98 -2.69
CA GLY A 95 0.22 5.45 -3.54
C GLY A 95 0.24 4.78 -4.93
N ARG A 96 -0.03 3.45 -5.00
CA ARG A 96 -0.19 2.75 -6.29
C ARG A 96 -1.36 3.29 -7.10
N PHE A 97 -2.51 3.48 -6.45
CA PHE A 97 -3.71 3.96 -7.13
C PHE A 97 -3.54 5.40 -7.63
N TYR A 98 -2.95 6.27 -6.80
CA TYR A 98 -2.53 7.61 -7.21
C TYR A 98 -1.59 7.56 -8.43
N SER A 99 -0.54 6.74 -8.39
CA SER A 99 0.43 6.61 -9.50
C SER A 99 -0.23 6.16 -10.81
N GLU A 100 -1.17 5.22 -10.73
CA GLU A 100 -1.96 4.75 -11.88
C GLU A 100 -2.81 5.89 -12.46
N LYS A 101 -3.54 6.62 -11.61
CA LYS A 101 -4.40 7.73 -12.03
C LYS A 101 -3.66 8.94 -12.54
N LEU A 102 -2.48 9.23 -11.99
CA LEU A 102 -1.59 10.24 -12.53
C LEU A 102 -1.11 9.89 -13.95
N SER A 103 -0.77 8.62 -14.18
CA SER A 103 -0.37 8.14 -15.50
C SER A 103 -1.51 8.22 -16.52
N GLU A 104 -2.74 7.88 -16.10
CA GLU A 104 -3.95 8.03 -16.91
C GLU A 104 -4.20 9.51 -17.27
N ALA A 105 -4.13 10.41 -16.29
CA ALA A 105 -4.31 11.85 -16.49
C ALA A 105 -3.26 12.44 -17.45
N ARG A 106 -2.00 12.00 -17.34
CA ARG A 106 -0.93 12.38 -18.29
C ARG A 106 -1.25 11.89 -19.69
N SER A 107 -1.66 10.63 -19.86
CA SER A 107 -2.02 10.08 -21.17
C SER A 107 -3.18 10.83 -21.83
N LEU A 108 -4.24 11.15 -21.06
CA LEU A 108 -5.37 11.93 -21.58
C LEU A 108 -4.96 13.36 -21.96
N THR A 109 -4.07 13.97 -21.18
CA THR A 109 -3.56 15.32 -21.47
C THR A 109 -2.70 15.33 -22.75
N SER A 110 -1.84 14.33 -22.95
CA SER A 110 -1.05 14.20 -24.18
C SER A 110 -1.89 13.92 -25.43
N LYS A 111 -3.00 13.18 -25.29
CA LYS A 111 -3.93 12.95 -26.41
C LYS A 111 -4.63 14.24 -26.83
N LEU A 112 -5.10 15.04 -25.86
CA LEU A 112 -5.73 16.33 -26.12
C LEU A 112 -4.82 17.31 -26.88
N ALA A 113 -3.51 17.26 -26.64
CA ALA A 113 -2.54 18.14 -27.31
C ALA A 113 -2.22 17.76 -28.76
N ASN A 114 -2.68 16.60 -29.25
CA ASN A 114 -2.48 16.17 -30.63
C ASN A 114 -3.71 16.55 -31.48
N ASP A 115 -3.70 17.76 -32.07
CA ASP A 115 -4.77 18.39 -32.90
C ASP A 115 -5.20 17.60 -34.17
N ALA A 116 -4.69 16.39 -34.41
CA ALA A 116 -4.87 15.65 -35.67
C ALA A 116 -6.04 14.63 -35.66
N ARG A 117 -6.97 14.69 -34.70
CA ARG A 117 -8.11 13.76 -34.64
C ARG A 117 -9.43 14.50 -34.41
N ASP A 118 -10.21 14.62 -35.48
CA ASP A 118 -11.61 15.13 -35.50
C ASP A 118 -12.58 14.36 -34.56
N GLU A 119 -12.14 13.25 -33.95
CA GLU A 119 -12.96 12.42 -33.05
C GLU A 119 -13.00 12.91 -31.59
N ASP A 120 -12.09 13.81 -31.17
CA ASP A 120 -12.05 14.37 -29.82
C ASP A 120 -12.80 15.72 -29.74
N ARG A 121 -14.06 15.73 -30.21
CA ARG A 121 -14.95 16.87 -30.03
C ARG A 121 -15.09 17.15 -28.54
N ASP A 122 -14.56 18.29 -28.10
CA ASP A 122 -14.58 18.74 -26.72
C ASP A 122 -15.99 18.67 -26.10
N ALA A 123 -16.02 18.63 -24.76
CA ALA A 123 -17.25 18.98 -24.06
C ALA A 123 -17.72 20.35 -24.56
N PRO A 124 -19.04 20.62 -24.63
CA PRO A 124 -19.55 21.91 -25.08
C PRO A 124 -18.80 23.06 -24.38
N ALA A 125 -18.52 24.14 -25.11
CA ALA A 125 -17.75 25.28 -24.59
C ALA A 125 -18.28 25.70 -23.20
N GLY A 126 -17.39 25.70 -22.19
CA GLY A 126 -17.74 25.99 -20.79
C GLY A 126 -17.80 24.76 -19.85
N PHE A 127 -17.62 23.54 -20.36
CA PHE A 127 -17.56 22.32 -19.53
C PHE A 127 -16.15 21.73 -19.44
N GLU A 128 -15.82 21.10 -18.30
CA GLU A 128 -14.50 20.50 -18.09
C GLU A 128 -14.25 19.31 -19.02
N SER A 129 -13.08 19.31 -19.67
CA SER A 129 -12.66 18.18 -20.50
C SER A 129 -12.41 16.93 -19.66
N LYS A 130 -12.49 15.74 -20.29
CA LYS A 130 -12.16 14.47 -19.65
C LYS A 130 -10.73 14.47 -19.07
N ALA A 131 -9.79 15.13 -19.75
CA ALA A 131 -8.41 15.27 -19.28
C ALA A 131 -8.31 16.15 -18.03
N GLN A 132 -9.08 17.25 -17.95
CA GLN A 132 -9.13 18.10 -16.77
C GLN A 132 -9.69 17.35 -15.56
N ARG A 133 -10.81 16.66 -15.71
CA ARG A 133 -11.40 15.84 -14.63
C ARG A 133 -10.45 14.75 -14.13
N ALA A 134 -9.72 14.11 -15.04
CA ALA A 134 -8.71 13.11 -14.65
C ALA A 134 -7.56 13.72 -13.84
N ARG A 135 -7.10 14.92 -14.19
CA ARG A 135 -6.07 15.64 -13.41
C ARG A 135 -6.58 16.05 -12.03
N GLN A 136 -7.80 16.59 -11.92
CA GLN A 136 -8.41 16.93 -10.63
C GLN A 136 -8.53 15.70 -9.73
N PHE A 137 -9.02 14.58 -10.28
CA PHE A 137 -9.14 13.34 -9.53
C PHE A 137 -7.77 12.81 -9.05
N ALA A 138 -6.73 12.88 -9.89
CA ALA A 138 -5.39 12.50 -9.47
C ALA A 138 -4.82 13.43 -8.37
N ALA A 139 -5.17 14.72 -8.39
CA ALA A 139 -4.78 15.67 -7.35
C ALA A 139 -5.43 15.35 -5.99
N ASP A 140 -6.72 15.02 -5.97
CA ASP A 140 -7.42 14.61 -4.74
C ASP A 140 -6.80 13.32 -4.17
N LEU A 141 -6.48 12.35 -5.04
CA LEU A 141 -5.82 11.12 -4.64
C LEU A 141 -4.40 11.34 -4.09
N ALA A 142 -3.69 12.36 -4.59
CA ALA A 142 -2.38 12.72 -4.06
C ALA A 142 -2.50 13.11 -2.58
N MET A 143 -3.48 13.96 -2.22
CA MET A 143 -3.69 14.38 -0.82
C MET A 143 -4.07 13.19 0.07
N GLN A 144 -4.91 12.28 -0.42
CA GLN A 144 -5.29 11.06 0.31
C GLN A 144 -4.10 10.12 0.55
N ALA A 145 -3.29 9.87 -0.50
CA ALA A 145 -2.11 9.01 -0.40
C ALA A 145 -1.05 9.60 0.55
N TYR A 146 -0.88 10.93 0.54
CA TYR A 146 0.00 11.66 1.45
C TYR A 146 -0.44 11.52 2.91
N ALA A 147 -1.73 11.73 3.21
CA ALA A 147 -2.28 11.54 4.55
C ALA A 147 -2.16 10.09 5.05
N LEU A 148 -2.37 9.09 4.18
CA LEU A 148 -2.23 7.69 4.54
C LEU A 148 -0.77 7.29 4.78
N LEU A 149 0.19 7.92 4.08
CA LEU A 149 1.61 7.73 4.37
C LEU A 149 1.94 8.22 5.78
N ALA A 150 1.45 9.40 6.19
CA ALA A 150 1.63 9.92 7.55
C ALA A 150 1.13 8.94 8.62
N ALA A 151 -0.07 8.39 8.41
CA ALA A 151 -0.65 7.39 9.30
C ALA A 151 0.21 6.12 9.39
N ALA A 152 0.75 5.65 8.26
CA ALA A 152 1.64 4.49 8.24
C ALA A 152 2.98 4.74 8.94
N GLU A 153 3.56 5.94 8.80
CA GLU A 153 4.79 6.30 9.53
C GLU A 153 4.56 6.33 11.04
N GLY A 154 3.47 6.95 11.49
CA GLY A 154 3.11 6.98 12.91
C GLY A 154 2.86 5.59 13.48
N ALA A 155 2.20 4.72 12.70
CA ALA A 155 2.00 3.34 13.10
C ALA A 155 3.31 2.57 13.26
N VAL A 156 4.26 2.72 12.33
CA VAL A 156 5.57 2.07 12.39
C VAL A 156 6.40 2.58 13.57
N GLU A 157 6.31 3.87 13.90
CA GLU A 157 6.94 4.45 15.09
C GLU A 157 6.39 3.89 16.39
N ALA A 158 5.08 3.74 16.49
CA ALA A 158 4.47 3.09 17.63
C ALA A 158 4.91 1.63 17.75
N TYR A 159 5.01 0.90 16.63
CA TYR A 159 5.50 -0.49 16.65
C TYR A 159 6.90 -0.57 17.27
N LEU A 160 7.82 0.29 16.84
CA LEU A 160 9.18 0.36 17.39
C LEU A 160 9.16 0.60 18.90
N ALA A 161 8.33 1.54 19.37
CA ALA A 161 8.29 1.84 20.79
C ALA A 161 7.57 0.78 21.64
N ILE A 162 6.56 0.11 21.10
CA ILE A 162 5.82 -0.95 21.78
C ILE A 162 6.69 -2.22 21.89
N THR A 163 7.46 -2.53 20.85
CA THR A 163 8.15 -3.84 20.73
C THR A 163 9.67 -3.78 20.91
N GLY A 164 10.27 -2.59 20.79
CA GLY A 164 11.72 -2.40 20.72
C GLY A 164 12.35 -2.79 19.37
N GLU A 165 11.56 -3.15 18.36
CA GLU A 165 12.04 -3.66 17.08
C GLU A 165 11.52 -2.85 15.88
N ASP A 166 12.35 -2.70 14.84
CA ASP A 166 11.89 -2.12 13.57
C ASP A 166 10.80 -2.98 12.94
N TRP A 167 9.70 -2.35 12.53
CA TRP A 167 8.66 -3.06 11.79
C TRP A 167 9.19 -3.53 10.43
N LYS A 168 9.03 -4.82 10.15
CA LYS A 168 9.37 -5.41 8.84
C LYS A 168 8.16 -6.13 8.27
N PRO A 169 8.01 -6.20 6.94
CA PRO A 169 6.92 -6.94 6.33
C PRO A 169 6.92 -8.40 6.79
N TYR A 170 5.74 -8.93 7.11
CA TYR A 170 5.63 -10.34 7.45
C TYR A 170 5.95 -11.19 6.21
N VAL A 171 7.01 -11.98 6.30
CA VAL A 171 7.33 -13.02 5.32
C VAL A 171 6.89 -14.34 5.94
N ALA A 172 5.85 -14.94 5.37
CA ALA A 172 5.49 -16.31 5.74
C ALA A 172 6.71 -17.19 5.53
N HIS A 173 7.16 -17.85 6.58
CA HIS A 173 8.14 -18.91 6.42
C HIS A 173 7.47 -19.94 5.53
N SER A 174 8.08 -20.25 4.39
CA SER A 174 7.54 -21.26 3.50
C SER A 174 7.55 -22.59 4.25
N GLU A 175 6.40 -23.03 4.74
CA GLU A 175 6.16 -24.37 5.29
C GLU A 175 6.23 -25.45 4.18
N THR A 176 7.09 -25.29 3.19
CA THR A 176 7.28 -26.26 2.11
C THR A 176 8.43 -27.22 2.35
N GLU A 177 9.15 -27.11 3.46
CA GLU A 177 9.94 -28.22 4.00
C GLU A 177 9.26 -28.71 5.27
N SER A 178 8.49 -29.80 5.16
CA SER A 178 8.00 -30.50 6.34
C SER A 178 9.21 -30.85 7.21
N VAL A 179 9.04 -30.78 8.53
CA VAL A 179 10.08 -31.16 9.50
C VAL A 179 10.65 -32.56 9.19
N GLU A 180 9.80 -33.44 8.65
CA GLU A 180 10.14 -34.77 8.14
C GLU A 180 11.16 -34.76 6.98
N ARG A 181 11.15 -33.75 6.10
CA ARG A 181 12.15 -33.63 5.02
C ARG A 181 13.49 -33.13 5.56
N LYS A 182 13.47 -32.29 6.60
CA LYS A 182 14.69 -31.85 7.31
C LYS A 182 15.28 -33.00 8.13
N SER A 183 14.46 -33.84 8.76
CA SER A 183 14.94 -35.05 9.44
C SER A 183 15.47 -36.08 8.45
N ALA A 184 14.75 -36.35 7.36
CA ALA A 184 15.21 -37.28 6.33
C ALA A 184 16.51 -36.82 5.64
N ALA A 185 16.69 -35.52 5.40
CA ALA A 185 17.94 -34.99 4.85
C ALA A 185 19.10 -35.06 5.86
N ALA A 186 18.84 -34.83 7.15
CA ALA A 186 19.84 -35.01 8.20
C ALA A 186 20.21 -36.48 8.43
N GLU A 187 19.24 -37.40 8.31
CA GLU A 187 19.43 -38.85 8.39
C GLU A 187 20.18 -39.38 7.16
N LEU A 188 19.87 -38.90 5.96
CA LEU A 188 20.60 -39.27 4.73
C LEU A 188 22.03 -38.70 4.72
N GLY A 189 22.23 -37.47 5.20
CA GLY A 189 23.55 -36.87 5.36
C GLY A 189 24.44 -37.58 6.40
N ALA A 190 23.86 -38.38 7.29
CA ALA A 190 24.62 -39.23 8.21
C ALA A 190 25.25 -40.46 7.51
N PHE A 191 24.85 -40.77 6.27
CA PHE A 191 25.41 -41.87 5.49
C PHE A 191 26.45 -41.43 4.43
N GLY A 192 26.74 -40.12 4.30
CA GLY A 192 27.78 -39.57 3.43
C GLY A 192 27.26 -38.71 2.29
#